data_AF-A0A965BWQ1-F1
#
_entry.id   AF-A0A965BWQ1-F1
#
_cell.length_a   1.000
_cell.length_b   1.000
_cell.length_c   1.000
_cell.angle_alpha   90.00
_cell.angle_beta   90.00
_cell.angle_gamma   90.00
#
_symmetry.space_group_name_H-M   'P 1'
#
loop_
_entity.id
_entity.type
_entity.pdbx_description
1 polymer ?
#
loop_
_entity_poly.entity_id
_entity_poly.type
_entity_poly.pdbx_seq_one_letter_code
_entity_poly.pdbx_strand_id
1 'polypeptide(L)'
;MLSIPASRPNAYTGSPLDRASHRRDDAAFIEAALADPNTVFAPVWRARNLMKGVAEGTPQAVLLTGEAAGALRMAGGPWAWLGEWEGRQVFAVDCSTADDPIPLLPPEMGSFADLRQVAGLL
;
A
#
# COMPACT_ATOMS: atom_id res chain seq x y z
N MET A 1 -15.14 -1.92 38.73
CA MET A 1 -15.16 -1.98 37.26
C MET A 1 -14.26 -3.14 36.86
N LEU A 2 -14.81 -4.21 36.29
CA LEU A 2 -14.02 -5.35 35.81
C LEU A 2 -13.57 -5.04 34.38
N SER A 3 -12.26 -5.14 34.13
CA SER A 3 -11.64 -4.95 32.83
C SER A 3 -10.85 -6.21 32.51
N ILE A 4 -11.05 -6.77 31.32
CA ILE A 4 -10.26 -7.89 30.80
C ILE A 4 -9.28 -7.29 29.78
N PRO A 5 -7.97 -7.25 30.08
CA PRO A 5 -7.00 -6.74 29.13
C PRO A 5 -6.81 -7.72 27.95
N ALA A 6 -6.38 -7.20 26.81
CA ALA A 6 -5.99 -8.04 25.68
C ALA A 6 -4.84 -8.96 26.10
N SER A 7 -4.96 -10.26 25.81
CA SER A 7 -3.92 -11.25 26.14
C SER A 7 -2.75 -11.24 25.17
N ARG A 8 -2.84 -10.49 24.06
CA ARG A 8 -1.84 -10.39 22.98
C ARG A 8 -1.87 -9.00 22.34
N PRO A 9 -0.73 -8.49 21.83
CA PRO A 9 -0.69 -7.30 20.98
C PRO A 9 -1.59 -7.46 19.75
N ASN A 10 -2.27 -6.38 19.36
CA ASN A 10 -3.06 -6.35 18.13
C ASN A 10 -2.15 -6.05 16.93
N ALA A 11 -1.94 -7.02 16.04
CA ALA A 11 -1.11 -6.84 14.85
C ALA A 11 -1.60 -5.68 13.94
N TYR A 12 -2.88 -5.30 14.03
CA TYR A 12 -3.47 -4.22 13.24
C TYR A 12 -3.23 -2.81 13.79
N THR A 13 -2.61 -2.67 14.98
CA THR A 13 -2.36 -1.34 15.60
C THR A 13 -0.94 -0.82 15.39
N GLY A 14 -0.02 -1.62 14.84
CA GLY A 14 1.39 -1.28 14.68
C GLY A 14 1.76 -0.59 13.36
N SER A 15 0.84 0.13 12.71
CA SER A 15 1.15 0.79 11.44
C SER A 15 2.29 1.79 11.61
N PRO A 16 3.37 1.70 10.81
CA PRO A 16 4.52 2.60 10.92
C PRO A 16 4.29 3.96 10.24
N LEU A 17 3.09 4.18 9.69
CA LEU A 17 2.74 5.40 8.97
C LEU A 17 2.36 6.52 9.93
N ASP A 18 2.96 7.70 9.76
CA ASP A 18 2.32 8.93 10.19
C ASP A 18 1.20 9.26 9.21
N ARG A 19 -0.04 9.07 9.65
CA ARG A 19 -1.23 9.30 8.82
C ARG A 19 -1.45 10.78 8.49
N ALA A 20 -0.90 11.69 9.30
CA ALA A 20 -0.99 13.14 9.18
C ALA A 20 -2.30 13.63 8.52
N SER A 21 -3.44 13.16 9.06
CA SER A 21 -4.75 13.24 8.40
C SER A 21 -5.22 14.67 8.09
N HIS A 22 -4.72 15.65 8.85
CA HIS A 22 -4.97 17.07 8.65
C HIS A 22 -4.48 17.61 7.30
N ARG A 23 -3.58 16.89 6.61
CA ARG A 23 -3.04 17.29 5.30
C ARG A 23 -3.83 16.76 4.11
N ARG A 24 -4.84 15.90 4.34
CA ARG A 24 -5.57 15.21 3.25
C ARG A 24 -6.36 16.15 2.35
N ASP A 25 -6.83 17.27 2.90
CA ASP A 25 -7.58 18.30 2.17
C ASP A 25 -6.68 19.38 1.57
N ASP A 26 -5.36 19.33 1.81
CA ASP A 26 -4.38 20.24 1.21
C ASP A 26 -3.97 19.74 -0.17
N ALA A 27 -4.69 20.21 -1.20
CA ALA A 27 -4.43 19.83 -2.59
C ALA A 27 -2.98 20.15 -3.03
N ALA A 28 -2.40 21.27 -2.59
CA ALA A 28 -1.05 21.64 -2.99
C ALA A 28 0.00 20.69 -2.41
N PHE A 29 -0.19 20.27 -1.16
CA PHE A 29 0.63 19.23 -0.55
C PHE A 29 0.50 17.90 -1.32
N ILE A 30 -0.72 17.49 -1.64
CA ILE A 30 -0.94 16.19 -2.30
C ILE A 30 -0.33 16.16 -3.70
N GLU A 31 -0.46 17.25 -4.48
CA GLU A 31 0.19 17.38 -5.80
C GLU A 31 1.71 17.33 -5.67
N ALA A 32 2.29 18.01 -4.68
CA ALA A 32 3.73 17.94 -4.42
C ALA A 32 4.18 16.52 -4.04
N ALA A 33 3.40 15.82 -3.20
CA ALA A 33 3.67 14.43 -2.82
C ALA A 33 3.60 13.47 -4.02
N LEU A 34 2.67 13.65 -4.94
CA LEU A 34 2.58 12.84 -6.17
C LEU A 34 3.73 13.09 -7.16
N ALA A 35 4.33 14.28 -7.11
CA ALA A 35 5.46 14.67 -7.93
C ALA A 35 6.82 14.31 -7.32
N ASP A 36 6.88 14.00 -6.02
CA ASP A 36 8.12 13.62 -5.34
C ASP A 36 8.63 12.25 -5.87
N PRO A 37 9.87 12.18 -6.39
CA PRO A 37 10.44 10.93 -6.90
C PRO A 37 10.65 9.85 -5.83
N ASN A 38 10.68 10.21 -4.54
CA ASN A 38 10.83 9.26 -3.43
C ASN A 38 9.49 8.67 -2.98
N THR A 39 8.37 9.15 -3.51
CA THR A 39 7.04 8.63 -3.22
C THR A 39 6.92 7.18 -3.67
N VAL A 40 6.28 6.39 -2.82
CA VAL A 40 6.07 4.97 -3.05
C VAL A 40 4.58 4.63 -3.09
N PHE A 41 4.25 3.60 -3.86
CA PHE A 41 2.88 3.26 -4.21
C PHE A 41 2.58 1.80 -3.85
N ALA A 42 1.49 1.57 -3.12
CA ALA A 42 0.92 0.27 -2.81
C ALA A 42 -0.19 -0.07 -3.81
N PRO A 43 0.02 -0.98 -4.77
CA PRO A 43 -1.01 -1.36 -5.73
C PRO A 43 -2.13 -2.18 -5.08
N VAL A 44 -3.37 -1.81 -5.39
CA VAL A 44 -4.56 -2.51 -4.95
C VAL A 44 -5.39 -2.92 -6.17
N TRP A 45 -5.62 -4.23 -6.30
CA TRP A 45 -6.43 -4.81 -7.38
C TRP A 45 -7.61 -5.57 -6.79
N ARG A 46 -8.83 -5.01 -6.86
CA ARG A 46 -10.06 -5.68 -6.42
C ARG A 46 -9.93 -6.29 -5.01
N ALA A 47 -9.50 -5.47 -4.05
CA ALA A 47 -9.22 -5.82 -2.65
C ALA A 47 -8.02 -6.78 -2.41
N ARG A 48 -7.20 -7.03 -3.43
CA ARG A 48 -5.92 -7.73 -3.30
C ARG A 48 -4.76 -6.75 -3.35
N ASN A 49 -3.67 -7.09 -2.67
CA ASN A 49 -2.49 -6.24 -2.55
C ASN A 49 -1.28 -6.95 -3.14
N LEU A 50 -0.34 -6.20 -3.70
CA LEU A 50 0.88 -6.76 -4.25
C LEU A 50 1.81 -7.24 -3.12
N MET A 51 2.09 -8.53 -3.12
CA MET A 51 2.86 -9.21 -2.08
C MET A 51 3.88 -10.16 -2.70
N LYS A 52 4.98 -10.41 -1.99
CA LYS A 52 5.94 -11.48 -2.29
C LYS A 52 6.10 -12.40 -1.08
N GLY A 53 6.69 -13.57 -1.27
CA GLY A 53 6.95 -14.49 -0.15
C GLY A 53 5.71 -15.22 0.39
N VAL A 54 4.56 -15.10 -0.29
CA VAL A 54 3.28 -15.66 0.20
C VAL A 54 3.30 -17.19 0.16
N ALA A 55 3.79 -17.79 -0.93
CA ALA A 55 3.89 -19.25 -1.05
C ALA A 55 4.95 -19.83 -0.10
N GLU A 56 5.95 -19.03 0.24
CA GLU A 56 7.08 -19.34 1.12
C GLU A 56 6.73 -19.14 2.62
N GLY A 57 5.51 -18.70 2.93
CA GLY A 57 5.07 -18.45 4.31
C GLY A 57 5.73 -17.23 4.96
N THR A 58 6.36 -16.35 4.18
CA THR A 58 7.03 -15.12 4.64
C THR A 58 6.51 -13.91 3.89
N PRO A 59 5.20 -13.61 3.97
CA PRO A 59 4.57 -12.58 3.15
C PRO A 59 5.14 -11.19 3.46
N GLN A 60 5.49 -10.46 2.40
CA GLN A 60 5.96 -9.08 2.48
C GLN A 60 5.16 -8.22 1.50
N ALA A 61 4.70 -7.07 1.99
CA ALA A 61 4.09 -6.04 1.13
C ALA A 61 5.14 -5.47 0.18
N VAL A 62 4.73 -5.20 -1.06
CA VAL A 62 5.58 -4.60 -2.07
C VAL A 62 5.08 -3.18 -2.37
N LEU A 63 5.94 -2.20 -2.12
CA LEU A 63 5.73 -0.82 -2.52
C LEU A 63 6.58 -0.52 -3.76
N LEU A 64 5.95 0.09 -4.75
CA LEU A 64 6.59 0.47 -6.00
C LEU A 64 7.14 1.89 -5.92
N THR A 65 8.27 2.15 -6.57
CA THR A 65 8.72 3.52 -6.84
C THR A 65 7.77 4.20 -7.83
N GLY A 66 7.85 5.54 -7.93
CA GLY A 66 7.06 6.27 -8.93
C GLY A 66 7.25 5.79 -10.38
N GLU A 67 8.48 5.42 -10.74
CA GLU A 67 8.79 4.84 -12.06
C GLU A 67 8.13 3.47 -12.26
N ALA A 68 8.31 2.54 -11.30
CA ALA A 68 7.73 1.19 -11.38
C ALA A 68 6.19 1.21 -11.31
N ALA A 69 5.62 2.22 -10.64
CA ALA A 69 4.19 2.44 -10.60
C ALA A 69 3.65 3.14 -11.86
N GLY A 70 4.49 3.62 -12.78
CA GLY A 70 4.07 4.46 -13.91
C GLY A 70 2.98 3.84 -14.78
N ALA A 71 3.07 2.54 -15.09
CA ALA A 71 2.07 1.82 -15.88
C ALA A 71 0.77 1.54 -15.11
N LEU A 72 0.83 1.53 -13.76
CA LEU A 72 -0.33 1.36 -12.87
C LEU A 72 -0.96 2.69 -12.45
N ARG A 73 -0.19 3.79 -12.48
CA ARG A 73 -0.66 5.17 -12.38
C ARG A 73 -1.46 5.48 -13.64
N MET A 74 -2.66 4.90 -13.74
CA MET A 74 -3.69 5.37 -14.65
C MET A 74 -3.76 6.89 -14.49
N ALA A 75 -3.40 7.63 -15.54
CA ALA A 75 -3.01 9.03 -15.49
C ALA A 75 -3.96 9.92 -14.64
N GLY A 76 -3.70 10.04 -13.34
CA GLY A 76 -4.48 10.86 -12.40
C GLY A 76 -5.22 10.12 -11.27
N GLY A 77 -5.26 8.78 -11.23
CA GLY A 77 -5.92 8.00 -10.16
C GLY A 77 -6.89 6.92 -10.67
N PRO A 78 -7.67 6.28 -9.77
CA PRO A 78 -7.85 6.66 -8.37
C PRO A 78 -6.69 6.24 -7.46
N TRP A 79 -6.29 7.14 -6.56
CA TRP A 79 -5.29 6.89 -5.53
C TRP A 79 -5.77 7.47 -4.19
N ALA A 80 -5.16 7.03 -3.10
CA ALA A 80 -5.37 7.59 -1.77
C ALA A 80 -4.03 7.77 -1.06
N TRP A 81 -3.76 8.96 -0.53
CA TRP A 81 -2.60 9.18 0.31
C TRP A 81 -2.80 8.51 1.68
N LEU A 82 -1.87 7.63 2.05
CA LEU A 82 -1.95 6.83 3.27
C LEU A 82 -1.25 7.51 4.44
N GLY A 83 -0.21 8.29 4.15
CA GLY A 83 0.62 8.96 5.14
C GLY A 83 2.09 9.02 4.71
N GLU A 84 2.94 9.32 5.68
CA GLU A 84 4.39 9.32 5.55
C GLU A 84 5.01 8.09 6.24
N TRP A 85 5.99 7.49 5.58
CA TRP A 85 6.83 6.44 6.15
C TRP A 85 8.30 6.78 5.93
N GLU A 86 9.05 6.98 7.01
CA GLU A 86 10.50 7.29 6.94
C GLU A 86 10.83 8.42 5.95
N GLY A 87 10.03 9.50 5.98
CA GLY A 87 10.19 10.65 5.08
C GLY A 87 9.66 10.46 3.66
N ARG A 88 9.11 9.28 3.31
CA ARG A 88 8.51 9.00 2.00
C ARG A 88 7.01 9.12 2.05
N GLN A 89 6.42 9.74 1.03
CA GLN A 89 4.97 9.76 0.88
C GLN A 89 4.51 8.39 0.36
N VAL A 90 3.44 7.87 0.95
CA VAL A 90 2.89 6.55 0.60
C VAL A 90 1.48 6.71 0.08
N PHE A 91 1.23 6.20 -1.12
CA PHE A 91 -0.09 6.19 -1.74
C PHE A 91 -0.56 4.76 -1.98
N ALA A 92 -1.86 4.49 -1.83
CA ALA A 92 -2.48 3.36 -2.49
C ALA A 92 -2.88 3.77 -3.92
N VAL A 93 -2.68 2.88 -4.89
CA VAL A 93 -3.13 3.08 -6.28
C VAL A 93 -4.09 1.97 -6.66
N ASP A 94 -5.26 2.33 -7.17
CA ASP A 94 -6.24 1.37 -7.65
C ASP A 94 -5.90 0.98 -9.10
N CYS A 95 -5.71 -0.32 -9.34
CA CYS A 95 -5.51 -0.88 -10.67
C CYS A 95 -6.64 -1.83 -11.09
N SER A 96 -7.82 -1.71 -10.48
CA SER A 96 -8.97 -2.61 -10.68
C SER A 96 -9.55 -2.61 -12.10
N THR A 97 -9.23 -1.60 -12.93
CA THR A 97 -9.63 -1.56 -14.34
C THR A 97 -8.80 -2.49 -15.23
N ALA A 98 -7.62 -2.90 -14.78
CA ALA A 98 -6.86 -3.94 -15.45
C ALA A 98 -7.51 -5.30 -15.18
N ASP A 99 -7.73 -6.08 -16.24
CA ASP A 99 -8.19 -7.46 -16.10
C ASP A 99 -7.15 -8.34 -15.41
N ASP A 100 -5.87 -8.11 -15.71
CA ASP A 100 -4.72 -8.62 -14.99
C ASP A 100 -3.66 -7.51 -14.86
N PRO A 101 -3.32 -7.05 -13.65
CA PRO A 101 -2.30 -6.03 -13.45
C PRO A 101 -0.86 -6.57 -13.48
N ILE A 102 -0.63 -7.89 -13.43
CA ILE A 102 0.73 -8.47 -13.38
C ILE A 102 1.58 -8.09 -14.61
N PRO A 103 1.06 -8.12 -15.86
CA PRO A 103 1.83 -7.69 -17.03
C PRO A 103 2.20 -6.20 -17.05
N LEU A 104 1.57 -5.37 -16.21
CA LEU A 104 1.86 -3.94 -16.08
C LEU A 104 3.00 -3.66 -15.09
N LEU A 105 3.40 -4.66 -14.31
CA LEU A 105 4.47 -4.57 -13.33
C LEU A 105 5.82 -4.94 -13.95
N PRO A 106 6.94 -4.42 -13.40
CA PRO A 106 8.24 -5.01 -13.68
C PRO A 106 8.26 -6.51 -13.30
N PRO A 107 9.11 -7.32 -13.94
CA PRO A 107 9.22 -8.75 -13.63
C PRO A 107 9.50 -9.02 -12.15
N GLU A 108 9.05 -10.17 -11.66
CA GLU A 108 9.37 -10.70 -10.33
C GLU A 108 8.93 -9.83 -9.14
N MET A 109 7.95 -8.95 -9.35
CA MET A 109 7.46 -8.04 -8.30
C MET A 109 6.51 -8.72 -7.29
N GLY A 110 6.07 -9.95 -7.55
CA GLY A 110 5.19 -10.73 -6.68
C GLY A 110 3.83 -11.02 -7.30
N SER A 111 2.83 -11.25 -6.44
CA SER A 111 1.45 -11.58 -6.84
C SER A 111 0.43 -10.82 -5.99
N PHE A 112 -0.77 -10.65 -6.52
CA PHE A 112 -1.87 -10.01 -5.79
C PHE A 112 -2.57 -11.01 -4.86
N ALA A 113 -2.47 -10.78 -3.55
CA ALA A 113 -3.04 -11.65 -2.51
C ALA A 113 -4.15 -10.96 -1.69
N ASP A 114 -5.13 -11.72 -1.22
CA ASP A 114 -6.12 -11.27 -0.23
C ASP A 114 -5.47 -11.20 1.16
N LEU A 115 -5.43 -10.02 1.76
CA LEU A 115 -4.78 -9.81 3.05
C LEU A 115 -5.39 -10.65 4.18
N ARG A 116 -6.67 -10.99 4.10
CA ARG A 116 -7.33 -11.83 5.10
C ARG A 116 -6.82 -13.27 5.09
N GLN A 117 -6.34 -13.75 3.93
CA GLN A 117 -5.78 -15.09 3.79
C GLN A 117 -4.33 -15.16 4.27
N VAL A 118 -3.59 -14.05 4.20
CA VAL A 118 -2.19 -13.98 4.65
C VAL A 118 -2.03 -13.46 6.09
N ALA A 119 -3.06 -12.85 6.68
CA ALA A 119 -2.99 -12.27 8.02
C ALA A 119 -2.57 -13.26 9.11
N GLY A 120 -2.83 -14.55 8.96
CA GLY A 120 -2.39 -15.59 9.90
C GLY A 120 -0.89 -15.92 9.84
N LEU A 121 -0.16 -15.35 8.87
CA LEU A 121 1.29 -15.53 8.66
C LEU A 121 2.11 -14.32 9.13
N LEU A 122 1.46 -13.26 9.63
CA LEU A 122 2.07 -11.98 10.05
C LEU A 122 2.27 -11.88 11.57
#